data_AF-A0A2E5X598-F1
#
_entry.id   AF-A0A2E5X598-F1
#
_cell.length_a   1.000
_cell.length_b   1.000
_cell.length_c   1.000
_cell.angle_alpha   90.00
_cell.angle_beta   90.00
_cell.angle_gamma   90.00
#
_symmetry.space_group_name_H-M   'P 1'
#
loop_
_entity.id
_entity.type
_entity.pdbx_description
1 polymer ?
#
loop_
_entity_poly.entity_id
_entity_poly.type
_entity_poly.pdbx_seq_one_letter_code
_entity_poly.pdbx_strand_id
1 'polypeptide(L)'
;MDGPDVGDASDWHSFVHNLAHAPAFGLLAFWSLIALPRQVDAMGRHLWPELTRLRCLGVVAFVVLYGFADEFHQSLVPGRSPSLFDVLSDGVGACCVVWVAKGVGQGLGRGLGRRFVIGLAACAAAAGLSTLWAAAYQDGPWFGC
;
A
#
# COMPACT_ATOMS: atom_id res chain seq x y z
N MET A 1 6.04 -19.37 -36.52
CA MET A 1 7.07 -19.23 -35.47
C MET A 1 6.65 -18.01 -34.71
N ASP A 2 5.78 -18.22 -33.74
CA ASP A 2 5.24 -17.17 -32.90
C ASP A 2 6.38 -16.67 -32.03
N GLY A 3 6.79 -15.42 -32.24
CA GLY A 3 7.72 -14.76 -31.33
C GLY A 3 7.10 -14.72 -29.93
N PRO A 4 7.90 -14.74 -28.85
CA PRO A 4 7.35 -14.72 -27.50
C PRO A 4 6.37 -13.55 -27.35
N ASP A 5 5.18 -13.85 -26.83
CA ASP A 5 4.09 -12.90 -26.61
C ASP A 5 4.61 -11.64 -25.91
N VAL A 6 4.89 -10.61 -26.70
CA VAL A 6 5.34 -9.29 -26.20
C VAL A 6 4.31 -8.64 -25.28
N GLY A 7 3.04 -9.07 -25.36
CA GLY A 7 1.96 -8.67 -24.44
C GLY A 7 2.06 -9.30 -23.05
N ASP A 8 2.41 -10.58 -22.94
CA ASP A 8 2.47 -11.26 -21.62
C ASP A 8 3.64 -10.72 -20.78
N ALA A 9 4.78 -10.43 -21.44
CA ALA A 9 5.92 -9.82 -20.78
C ALA A 9 5.66 -8.35 -20.35
N SER A 10 4.90 -7.56 -21.10
CA SER A 10 4.55 -6.18 -20.71
C SER A 10 3.51 -6.14 -19.58
N ASP A 11 2.54 -7.05 -19.62
CA ASP A 11 1.45 -7.11 -18.65
C ASP A 11 1.96 -7.63 -17.30
N TRP A 12 2.85 -8.63 -17.32
CA TRP A 12 3.54 -9.11 -16.13
C TRP A 12 4.40 -8.02 -15.46
N HIS A 13 5.18 -7.26 -16.24
CA HIS A 13 5.97 -6.15 -15.70
C HIS A 13 5.10 -5.07 -15.07
N SER A 14 3.98 -4.71 -15.72
CA SER A 14 3.02 -3.74 -15.20
C SER A 14 2.37 -4.23 -13.90
N PHE A 15 1.99 -5.50 -13.84
CA PHE A 15 1.47 -6.11 -12.62
C PHE A 15 2.48 -6.08 -11.47
N VAL A 16 3.73 -6.47 -11.71
CA VAL A 16 4.78 -6.45 -10.67
C VAL A 16 5.03 -5.02 -10.19
N HIS A 17 5.04 -4.04 -11.09
CA HIS A 17 5.17 -2.62 -10.73
C HIS A 17 4.03 -2.17 -9.82
N ASN A 18 2.78 -2.43 -10.21
CA ASN A 18 1.59 -2.05 -9.44
C ASN A 18 1.49 -2.81 -8.11
N LEU A 19 1.97 -4.06 -8.08
CA LEU A 19 2.05 -4.84 -6.85
C LEU A 19 3.10 -4.28 -5.88
N ALA A 20 4.17 -3.64 -6.38
CA ALA A 20 5.24 -3.09 -5.54
C ALA A 20 4.82 -1.84 -4.74
N HIS A 21 3.78 -1.12 -5.19
CA HIS A 21 3.20 0.01 -4.47
C HIS A 21 2.74 -0.38 -3.06
N ALA A 22 1.92 -1.43 -2.94
CA ALA A 22 1.34 -1.81 -1.66
C ALA A 22 2.40 -2.17 -0.57
N PRO A 23 3.48 -2.93 -0.84
CA PRO A 23 4.59 -3.10 0.09
C PRO A 23 5.35 -1.81 0.41
N ALA A 24 5.62 -0.95 -0.58
CA ALA A 24 6.37 0.29 -0.35
C ALA A 24 5.62 1.24 0.58
N PHE A 25 4.34 1.50 0.30
CA PHE A 25 3.49 2.37 1.12
C PHE A 25 3.06 1.68 2.43
N GLY A 26 2.99 0.34 2.43
CA GLY A 26 2.88 -0.45 3.66
C GLY A 26 4.07 -0.25 4.59
N LEU A 27 5.30 -0.24 4.07
CA LEU A 27 6.50 0.05 4.87
C LEU A 27 6.51 1.49 5.37
N LEU A 28 6.08 2.46 4.55
CA LEU A 28 5.88 3.84 5.00
C LEU A 28 4.90 3.89 6.18
N ALA A 29 3.75 3.21 6.08
CA ALA A 29 2.79 3.10 7.18
C ALA A 29 3.42 2.46 8.42
N PHE A 30 4.18 1.37 8.24
CA PHE A 30 4.87 0.70 9.35
C PHE A 30 5.85 1.63 10.06
N TRP A 31 6.68 2.34 9.31
CA TRP A 31 7.65 3.29 9.84
C TRP A 31 6.97 4.47 10.55
N SER A 32 5.87 4.98 10.02
CA SER A 32 5.05 5.99 10.69
C SER A 32 4.48 5.48 12.02
N LEU A 33 4.05 4.21 12.09
CA LEU A 33 3.52 3.62 13.33
C LEU A 33 4.62 3.46 14.39
N ILE A 34 5.81 2.96 14.03
CA ILE A 34 6.90 2.75 15.00
C ILE A 34 7.48 4.07 15.54
N ALA A 35 7.30 5.16 14.80
CA ALA A 35 7.68 6.52 15.18
C ALA A 35 6.67 7.17 16.15
N LEU A 36 5.47 6.59 16.34
CA LEU A 36 4.51 7.09 17.30
C LEU A 36 5.02 6.93 18.74
N PRO A 37 4.62 7.83 19.66
CA PRO A 37 4.98 7.74 21.07
C PRO A 37 4.60 6.38 21.68
N ARG A 38 5.59 5.75 22.32
CA ARG A 38 5.45 4.45 23.00
C ARG A 38 5.21 4.66 24.48
N GLN A 39 4.31 3.86 25.03
CA GLN A 39 4.16 3.79 26.48
C GLN A 39 5.38 3.07 27.08
N VAL A 40 5.76 3.48 28.28
CA VAL A 40 6.84 2.86 29.05
C VAL A 40 6.20 2.18 30.26
N ASP A 41 6.47 0.89 30.47
CA ASP A 41 5.96 0.18 31.64
C ASP A 41 6.68 0.59 32.94
N ALA A 42 6.17 0.13 34.09
CA ALA A 42 6.78 0.44 35.40
C ALA A 42 8.24 -0.03 35.55
N MET A 43 8.70 -0.93 34.67
CA MET A 43 10.06 -1.47 34.65
C MET A 43 10.95 -0.78 33.59
N GLY A 44 10.48 0.30 32.98
CA GLY A 44 11.22 1.07 31.99
C GLY A 44 11.25 0.46 30.58
N ARG A 45 10.45 -0.57 30.31
CA ARG A 45 10.43 -1.22 28.98
C ARG A 45 9.50 -0.46 28.03
N HIS A 46 10.00 -0.21 26.82
CA HIS A 46 9.18 0.36 25.75
C HIS A 46 8.19 -0.68 25.22
N LEU A 47 6.90 -0.40 25.38
CA LEU A 47 5.82 -1.21 24.85
C LEU A 47 5.58 -0.89 23.37
N TRP A 48 4.82 -1.74 22.71
CA TRP A 48 4.30 -1.45 21.37
C TRP A 48 3.51 -0.12 21.37
N PRO A 49 3.57 0.69 20.29
CA PRO A 49 2.81 1.93 20.23
C PRO A 49 1.31 1.70 20.46
N GLU A 50 0.68 2.60 21.21
CA GLU A 50 -0.77 2.56 21.39
C GLU A 50 -1.45 3.01 20.09
N LEU A 51 -2.06 2.05 19.38
CA LEU A 51 -2.73 2.27 18.10
C LEU A 51 -4.21 2.62 18.29
N THR A 52 -4.44 3.81 18.84
CA THR A 52 -5.79 4.39 18.95
C THR A 52 -6.38 4.59 17.55
N ARG A 53 -7.72 4.63 17.45
CA ARG A 53 -8.41 4.84 16.16
C ARG A 53 -7.92 6.09 15.44
N LEU A 54 -7.72 7.19 16.16
CA LEU A 54 -7.23 8.44 15.59
C LEU A 54 -5.81 8.33 15.04
N ARG A 55 -4.90 7.64 15.75
CA ARG A 55 -3.52 7.41 15.27
C ARG A 55 -3.49 6.51 14.04
N CYS A 56 -4.29 5.44 14.03
CA CYS A 56 -4.46 4.58 12.86
C CYS A 56 -4.96 5.38 11.64
N LEU A 57 -6.04 6.16 11.82
CA LEU A 57 -6.60 6.99 10.75
C LEU A 57 -5.60 8.05 10.28
N GLY A 58 -4.86 8.67 11.21
CA GLY A 58 -3.84 9.65 10.89
C GLY A 58 -2.71 9.06 10.03
N VAL A 59 -2.24 7.84 10.35
CA VAL A 59 -1.22 7.17 9.53
C VAL A 59 -1.77 6.80 8.15
N VAL A 60 -2.97 6.22 8.07
CA VAL A 60 -3.56 5.90 6.76
C VAL A 60 -3.77 7.16 5.93
N ALA A 61 -4.31 8.23 6.52
CA ALA A 61 -4.50 9.51 5.85
C ALA A 61 -3.17 10.11 5.37
N PHE A 62 -2.13 10.07 6.20
CA PHE A 62 -0.79 10.52 5.82
C PHE A 62 -0.26 9.74 4.61
N VAL A 63 -0.36 8.41 4.62
CA VAL A 63 0.14 7.56 3.53
C VAL A 63 -0.65 7.78 2.24
N VAL A 64 -1.97 7.91 2.31
CA VAL A 64 -2.81 8.23 1.14
C VAL A 64 -2.48 9.61 0.57
N LEU A 65 -2.32 10.62 1.43
CA LEU A 65 -1.90 11.97 0.99
C LEU A 65 -0.50 11.94 0.36
N TYR A 66 0.40 11.12 0.90
CA TYR A 66 1.72 10.91 0.31
C TYR A 66 1.63 10.21 -1.06
N GLY A 67 0.75 9.23 -1.23
CA GLY A 67 0.48 8.60 -2.53
C GLY A 67 -0.05 9.59 -3.57
N PHE A 68 -0.98 10.46 -3.18
CA PHE A 68 -1.41 11.57 -4.05
C PHE A 68 -0.25 12.50 -4.43
N ALA A 69 0.65 12.80 -3.48
CA ALA A 69 1.83 13.64 -3.76
C ALA A 69 2.82 12.93 -4.69
N ASP A 70 2.97 11.60 -4.58
CA ASP A 70 3.80 10.79 -5.46
C ASP A 70 3.25 10.80 -6.89
N GLU A 71 1.96 10.54 -7.07
CA GLU A 71 1.29 10.61 -8.38
C GLU A 71 1.35 12.01 -9.00
N PHE A 72 1.16 13.05 -8.18
CA PHE A 72 1.34 14.42 -8.64
C PHE A 72 2.78 14.69 -9.10
N HIS A 73 3.78 14.20 -8.36
CA HIS A 73 5.17 14.29 -8.78
C HIS A 73 5.43 13.51 -10.08
N GLN A 74 4.89 12.30 -10.22
CA GLN A 74 4.99 11.51 -11.45
C GLN A 74 4.42 12.24 -12.66
N SER A 75 3.32 12.98 -12.49
CA SER A 75 2.73 13.81 -13.58
C SER A 75 3.68 14.90 -14.11
N LEU A 76 4.69 15.29 -13.32
CA LEU A 76 5.71 16.26 -13.72
C LEU A 76 6.93 15.61 -14.37
N VAL A 77 7.04 14.27 -14.30
CA VAL A 77 8.16 13.49 -14.86
C VAL A 77 7.79 13.03 -16.28
N PRO A 78 8.52 13.47 -17.32
CA PRO A 78 8.23 13.07 -18.69
C PRO A 78 8.28 11.54 -18.87
N GLY A 79 7.28 10.98 -19.56
CA GLY A 79 7.19 9.54 -19.82
C GLY A 79 6.65 8.71 -18.65
N ARG A 80 6.05 9.34 -17.64
CA ARG A 80 5.28 8.68 -16.58
C ARG A 80 3.81 9.10 -16.65
N SER A 81 2.90 8.16 -16.44
CA SER A 81 1.46 8.40 -16.38
C SER A 81 0.95 8.20 -14.95
N PRO A 82 0.32 9.23 -14.35
CA PRO A 82 -0.22 9.10 -13.01
C PRO A 82 -1.52 8.27 -12.97
N SER A 83 -1.73 7.52 -11.90
CA SER A 83 -2.85 6.59 -11.72
C SER A 83 -3.49 6.70 -10.34
N LEU A 84 -4.81 6.96 -10.30
CA LEU A 84 -5.57 6.89 -9.05
C LEU A 84 -5.64 5.48 -8.45
N PHE A 85 -5.46 4.45 -9.27
CA PHE A 85 -5.47 3.06 -8.80
C PHE A 85 -4.20 2.70 -8.03
N ASP A 86 -3.12 3.46 -8.25
CA ASP A 86 -1.88 3.30 -7.50
C ASP A 86 -2.05 3.92 -6.10
N VAL A 87 -2.67 5.10 -5.99
CA VAL A 87 -3.09 5.69 -4.69
C VAL A 87 -4.03 4.75 -3.91
N LEU A 88 -4.94 4.07 -4.60
CA LEU A 88 -5.81 3.07 -3.97
C LEU A 88 -4.98 1.89 -3.43
N SER A 89 -4.03 1.39 -4.21
CA SER A 89 -3.12 0.31 -3.83
C SER A 89 -2.27 0.69 -2.61
N ASP A 90 -1.79 1.93 -2.56
CA ASP A 90 -1.06 2.51 -1.43
C ASP A 90 -1.92 2.51 -0.16
N GLY A 91 -3.17 2.97 -0.27
CA GLY A 91 -4.14 2.99 0.81
C GLY A 91 -4.47 1.59 1.35
N VAL A 92 -4.62 0.61 0.46
CA VAL A 92 -4.83 -0.81 0.83
C VAL A 92 -3.61 -1.36 1.57
N GLY A 93 -2.39 -1.11 1.06
CA GLY A 93 -1.15 -1.50 1.72
C GLY A 93 -1.03 -0.93 3.14
N ALA A 94 -1.32 0.38 3.29
CA ALA A 94 -1.33 1.06 4.59
C ALA A 94 -2.33 0.43 5.57
N CYS A 95 -3.57 0.19 5.12
CA CYS A 95 -4.61 -0.41 5.96
C CYS A 95 -4.25 -1.82 6.43
N CYS A 96 -3.67 -2.64 5.54
CA CYS A 96 -3.22 -3.99 5.86
C CYS A 96 -2.15 -3.97 6.96
N VAL A 97 -1.14 -3.12 6.82
CA VAL A 97 -0.07 -2.97 7.82
C VAL A 97 -0.62 -2.49 9.16
N VAL A 98 -1.48 -1.47 9.17
CA VAL A 98 -2.10 -0.97 10.40
C VAL A 98 -2.91 -2.08 11.10
N TRP A 99 -3.65 -2.90 10.34
CA TRP A 99 -4.46 -3.98 10.89
C TRP A 99 -3.62 -5.11 11.50
N VAL A 100 -2.53 -5.48 10.84
CA VAL A 100 -1.55 -6.47 11.32
C VAL A 100 -0.84 -5.93 12.56
N ALA A 101 -0.29 -4.71 12.50
CA ALA A 101 0.41 -4.05 13.61
C ALA A 101 -0.46 -3.91 14.86
N LYS A 102 -1.76 -3.61 14.70
CA LYS A 102 -2.72 -3.59 15.81
C LYS A 102 -2.95 -4.97 16.41
N GLY A 103 -2.96 -6.02 15.58
CA GLY A 103 -3.06 -7.40 16.06
C GLY A 103 -1.86 -7.83 16.90
N VAL A 104 -0.66 -7.43 16.48
CA VAL A 104 0.59 -7.66 17.23
C VAL A 104 0.51 -6.97 18.60
N GLY A 105 0.13 -5.70 18.66
CA GLY A 105 -0.04 -4.96 19.92
C GLY A 105 -1.10 -5.54 20.86
N GLN A 106 -2.09 -6.26 20.32
CA GLN A 106 -3.13 -6.95 21.09
C GLN A 106 -2.71 -8.34 21.60
N GLY A 107 -1.48 -8.78 21.32
CA GLY A 107 -1.00 -10.11 21.72
C GLY A 107 -1.67 -11.26 20.97
N LEU A 108 -2.22 -11.01 19.78
CA LEU A 108 -3.02 -11.97 19.03
C LEU A 108 -2.15 -13.05 18.35
N GLY A 109 -1.67 -14.03 19.10
CA GLY A 109 -0.84 -15.12 18.57
C GLY A 109 -1.60 -16.02 17.58
N ARG A 110 -2.88 -16.30 17.83
CA ARG A 110 -3.77 -17.04 16.92
C ARG A 110 -4.63 -16.06 16.12
N GLY A 111 -4.38 -15.96 14.81
CA GLY A 111 -5.13 -15.09 13.91
C GLY A 111 -4.29 -14.05 13.17
N LEU A 112 -3.04 -13.82 13.60
CA LEU A 112 -2.09 -12.95 12.89
C LEU A 112 -1.82 -13.46 11.46
N GLY A 113 -1.60 -14.76 11.30
CA GLY A 113 -1.42 -15.39 9.98
C GLY A 113 -2.62 -15.16 9.06
N ARG A 114 -3.85 -15.26 9.57
CA ARG A 114 -5.06 -14.98 8.79
C ARG A 114 -5.13 -13.52 8.35
N ARG A 115 -4.77 -12.56 9.22
CA ARG A 115 -4.72 -11.13 8.85
C ARG A 115 -3.69 -10.88 7.75
N PHE A 116 -2.53 -11.53 7.85
CA PHE A 116 -1.47 -11.42 6.85
C PHE A 116 -1.91 -11.97 5.50
N VAL A 117 -2.52 -13.17 5.46
CA VAL A 117 -3.04 -13.78 4.23
C VAL A 117 -4.15 -12.93 3.59
N ILE A 118 -5.09 -12.44 4.40
CA ILE A 118 -6.16 -11.55 3.90
C ILE A 118 -5.57 -10.25 3.35
N GLY A 119 -4.57 -9.68 4.05
CA GLY A 119 -3.90 -8.46 3.59
C GLY A 119 -3.16 -8.66 2.27
N LEU A 120 -2.41 -9.75 2.13
CA LEU A 120 -1.74 -10.10 0.87
C LEU A 120 -2.74 -10.27 -0.28
N ALA A 121 -3.85 -10.96 -0.03
CA ALA A 121 -4.91 -11.14 -1.03
C ALA A 121 -5.54 -9.80 -1.44
N ALA A 122 -5.75 -8.89 -0.49
CA ALA A 122 -6.27 -7.55 -0.76
C ALA A 122 -5.29 -6.71 -1.60
N CYS A 123 -3.99 -6.74 -1.27
CA CYS A 123 -2.96 -6.05 -2.06
C CYS A 123 -2.87 -6.61 -3.48
N ALA A 124 -2.90 -7.94 -3.65
CA ALA A 124 -2.87 -8.57 -4.96
C ALA A 124 -4.13 -8.23 -5.79
N ALA A 125 -5.31 -8.19 -5.16
CA ALA A 125 -6.54 -7.79 -5.82
C ALA A 125 -6.52 -6.31 -6.25
N ALA A 126 -5.97 -5.41 -5.42
CA ALA A 126 -5.82 -3.99 -5.77
C ALA A 126 -4.85 -3.80 -6.95
N ALA A 127 -3.69 -4.47 -6.93
CA ALA A 127 -2.74 -4.46 -8.03
C ALA A 127 -3.34 -5.00 -9.33
N GLY A 128 -4.05 -6.14 -9.24
CA GLY A 128 -4.76 -6.71 -10.39
C GLY A 128 -5.80 -5.77 -10.96
N LEU A 129 -6.57 -5.07 -10.11
CA LEU A 129 -7.53 -4.06 -10.56
C LEU A 129 -6.83 -2.88 -11.26
N SER A 130 -5.71 -2.40 -10.72
CA SER A 130 -4.89 -1.34 -11.35
C SER A 130 -4.41 -1.76 -12.74
N THR A 131 -3.85 -2.99 -12.87
CA THR A 131 -3.38 -3.52 -14.15
C THR A 131 -4.51 -3.71 -15.16
N LEU A 132 -5.65 -4.26 -14.74
CA LEU A 132 -6.82 -4.43 -15.60
C LEU A 132 -7.40 -3.08 -16.06
N TRP A 133 -7.36 -2.07 -15.20
CA TRP A 133 -7.79 -0.72 -15.56
C TRP A 133 -6.89 -0.10 -16.63
N ALA A 134 -5.57 -0.17 -16.42
CA ALA A 134 -4.59 0.33 -17.39
C ALA A 134 -4.69 -0.36 -18.76
N ALA A 135 -4.99 -1.67 -18.77
CA ALA A 135 -5.22 -2.40 -20.01
C ALA A 135 -6.52 -2.00 -20.73
N ALA A 136 -7.56 -1.61 -19.97
CA ALA A 136 -8.87 -1.26 -20.51
C ALA A 136 -9.02 0.21 -20.93
N TYR A 137 -8.33 1.13 -20.26
CA TYR A 137 -8.37 2.57 -20.51
C TYR A 137 -6.93 3.09 -20.66
N GLN A 138 -6.54 3.45 -21.89
CA GLN A 138 -5.33 4.25 -22.15
C GLN A 138 -5.51 5.61 -21.43
N ASP A 139 -4.91 5.76 -20.25
CA ASP A 139 -4.76 6.94 -19.36
C ASP A 139 -5.86 8.05 -19.43
N GLY A 140 -6.60 8.45 -18.38
CA GLY A 140 -6.57 8.15 -16.95
C GLY A 140 -7.73 8.88 -16.21
N PRO A 141 -7.95 8.67 -14.90
CA PRO A 141 -8.95 9.42 -14.14
C PRO A 141 -8.43 10.76 -13.57
N TRP A 142 -7.17 11.12 -13.80
CA TRP A 142 -6.60 12.44 -13.54
C TRP A 142 -6.09 13.05 -14.84
N PHE A 143 -6.59 14.25 -15.15
CA PHE A 143 -6.38 15.05 -16.37
C PHE A 143 -5.94 14.26 -17.61
N GLY A 144 -6.92 13.87 -18.43
CA GLY A 144 -6.67 13.26 -19.74
C GLY A 144 -5.65 14.07 -20.53
N CYS A 145 -4.62 13.38 -21.00
CA CYS A 145 -3.71 13.82 -22.04
C CYS A 145 -3.59 12.72 -23.09
#